data_AF-A0A524DWF4-F1
#
_entry.id   AF-A0A524DWF4-F1
#
_cell.length_a   1.000
_cell.length_b   1.000
_cell.length_c   1.000
_cell.angle_alpha   90.00
_cell.angle_beta   90.00
_cell.angle_gamma   90.00
#
_symmetry.space_group_name_H-M   'P 1'
#
loop_
_entity.id
_entity.type
_entity.pdbx_description
1 polymer ?
#
loop_
_entity_poly.entity_id
_entity_poly.type
_entity_poly.pdbx_seq_one_letter_code
_entity_poly.pdbx_strand_id
1 'polypeptide(L)'
;MGGLLSRIFGGDKGKGPVMKQIRKMISAIEKHKDFDEIEVKSRQELITEQFLGKLQKLDLTLSEASGYVPASYVPFALLLKKLDVPENITEALLQGIEEAESEESVRGMIGAALEAADIDLEDEELHEAEDLGLEEWRKVQGRNEQEE
;
A
#
# COMPACT_ATOMS: atom_id res chain seq x y z
N MET A 1 13.76 29.14 -25.58
CA MET A 1 13.83 29.67 -24.20
C MET A 1 13.97 28.48 -23.26
N GLY A 2 15.07 28.39 -22.50
CA GLY A 2 15.28 27.28 -21.56
C GLY A 2 14.54 27.53 -20.25
N GLY A 3 13.59 26.65 -19.93
CA GLY A 3 12.78 26.69 -18.71
C GLY A 3 13.63 26.66 -17.45
N LEU A 4 13.11 27.26 -16.38
CA LEU A 4 13.80 27.43 -15.09
C LEU A 4 14.34 26.09 -14.54
N LEU A 5 13.61 25.00 -14.79
CA LEU A 5 13.93 23.64 -14.34
C LEU A 5 15.06 22.99 -15.14
N SER A 6 15.21 23.31 -16.43
CA SER A 6 16.27 22.74 -17.28
C SER A 6 17.68 23.18 -16.85
N ARG A 7 17.78 24.34 -16.17
CA ARG A 7 19.05 24.87 -15.65
C ARG A 7 19.47 24.24 -14.33
N ILE A 8 18.52 23.86 -13.48
CA ILE A 8 18.81 23.25 -12.16
C ILE A 8 19.35 21.82 -12.33
N PHE A 9 18.87 21.07 -13.32
CA PHE A 9 19.24 19.67 -13.53
C PHE A 9 20.30 19.46 -14.63
N GLY A 10 20.96 20.54 -15.08
CA GLY A 10 21.98 20.57 -16.14
C GLY A 10 23.36 20.11 -15.67
N GLY A 11 23.52 18.82 -15.40
CA GLY A 11 24.81 18.18 -15.15
C GLY A 11 24.79 16.73 -15.62
N ASP A 12 25.56 16.40 -16.65
CA ASP A 12 25.36 15.25 -17.56
C ASP A 12 26.25 14.02 -17.26
N LYS A 13 26.53 13.72 -16.00
CA LYS A 13 27.37 12.56 -15.66
C LYS A 13 26.73 11.74 -14.54
N GLY A 14 26.04 10.65 -14.93
CA GLY A 14 25.60 9.61 -13.99
C GLY A 14 24.09 9.32 -13.94
N LYS A 15 23.31 9.60 -14.98
CA LYS A 15 21.84 9.57 -14.88
C LYS A 15 21.25 8.22 -15.32
N GLY A 16 21.00 7.36 -14.33
CA GLY A 16 20.31 6.07 -14.50
C GLY A 16 18.88 6.21 -15.07
N PRO A 17 18.20 5.08 -15.35
CA PRO A 17 16.89 5.04 -16.04
C PRO A 17 15.85 6.01 -15.46
N VAL A 18 15.78 6.11 -14.13
CA VAL A 18 14.85 6.99 -13.38
C VAL A 18 15.02 8.47 -13.77
N MET A 19 16.25 8.97 -13.88
CA MET A 19 16.48 10.37 -14.24
C MET A 19 16.10 10.71 -15.68
N LYS A 20 16.14 9.73 -16.59
CA LYS A 20 15.63 9.91 -17.96
C LYS A 20 14.11 10.03 -17.94
N GLN A 21 13.45 9.24 -17.10
CA GLN A 21 11.99 9.24 -16.95
C GLN A 21 11.50 10.55 -16.35
N ILE A 22 12.11 11.03 -15.26
CA ILE A 22 11.82 12.33 -14.63
C ILE A 22 11.95 13.48 -15.66
N ARG A 23 13.00 13.49 -16.48
CA ARG A 23 13.16 14.53 -17.52
C ARG A 23 12.06 14.50 -18.57
N LYS A 24 11.62 13.31 -18.98
CA LYS A 24 10.49 13.18 -19.93
C LYS A 24 9.22 13.75 -19.33
N MET A 25 8.95 13.43 -18.05
CA MET A 25 7.81 13.92 -17.30
C MET A 25 7.82 15.44 -17.20
N ILE A 26 8.93 16.04 -16.76
CA ILE A 26 9.10 17.52 -16.70
C ILE A 26 8.84 18.14 -18.08
N SER A 27 9.37 17.55 -19.16
CA SER A 27 9.16 18.06 -20.51
C SER A 27 7.71 17.94 -20.99
N ALA A 28 6.98 16.92 -20.56
CA ALA A 28 5.57 16.73 -20.88
C ALA A 28 4.71 17.77 -20.14
N ILE A 29 4.97 17.99 -18.85
CA ILE A 29 4.35 19.04 -18.04
C ILE A 29 4.58 20.43 -18.65
N GLU A 30 5.84 20.76 -19.00
CA GLU A 30 6.19 22.03 -19.66
C GLU A 30 5.49 22.23 -21.02
N LYS A 31 5.06 21.14 -21.67
CA LYS A 31 4.38 21.17 -22.97
C LYS A 31 2.87 20.96 -22.86
N HIS A 32 2.30 20.91 -21.65
CA HIS A 32 0.90 20.55 -21.41
C HIS A 32 0.49 19.26 -22.13
N LYS A 33 1.36 18.26 -22.10
CA LYS A 33 1.10 16.93 -22.63
C LYS A 33 0.93 15.94 -21.50
N ASP A 34 0.05 14.98 -21.71
CA ASP A 34 -0.07 13.83 -20.83
C ASP A 34 1.25 13.06 -20.79
N PHE A 35 1.53 12.47 -19.63
CA PHE A 35 2.69 11.63 -19.41
C PHE A 35 2.26 10.39 -18.65
N ASP A 36 2.98 9.30 -18.91
CA ASP A 36 2.81 8.07 -18.14
C ASP A 36 3.20 8.35 -16.69
N GLU A 37 2.27 8.10 -15.78
CA GLU A 37 2.51 8.22 -14.35
C GLU A 37 3.62 7.23 -13.94
N ILE A 38 4.57 7.72 -13.15
CA ILE A 38 5.67 6.88 -12.69
C ILE A 38 5.18 6.14 -11.46
N GLU A 39 5.03 4.83 -11.57
CA GLU A 39 4.80 3.96 -10.42
C GLU A 39 6.01 4.07 -9.48
N VAL A 40 5.82 4.77 -8.37
CA VAL A 40 6.82 4.95 -7.32
C VAL A 40 6.40 4.11 -6.13
N LYS A 41 7.36 3.39 -5.55
CA LYS A 41 7.11 2.61 -4.35
C LYS A 41 6.80 3.53 -3.18
N SER A 42 5.83 3.13 -2.35
CA SER A 42 5.54 3.83 -1.11
C SER A 42 6.73 3.73 -0.15
N ARG A 43 6.76 4.60 0.85
CA ARG A 43 7.79 4.53 1.89
C ARG A 43 7.72 3.18 2.60
N GLN A 44 6.53 2.68 2.85
CA GLN A 44 6.33 1.43 3.56
C GLN A 44 6.80 0.25 2.71
N GLU A 45 6.52 0.23 1.41
CA GLU A 45 7.05 -0.77 0.49
C GLU A 45 8.58 -0.80 0.49
N LEU A 46 9.22 0.37 0.44
CA LEU A 46 10.67 0.48 0.53
C LEU A 46 11.22 -0.03 1.87
N ILE A 47 10.53 0.25 2.98
CA ILE A 47 10.90 -0.24 4.31
C ILE A 47 10.75 -1.77 4.36
N THR A 48 9.63 -2.32 3.88
CA THR A 48 9.37 -3.76 3.86
C THR A 48 10.41 -4.49 3.01
N GLU A 49 10.73 -3.99 1.82
CA GLU A 49 11.77 -4.59 0.97
C GLU A 49 13.14 -4.59 1.64
N GLN A 50 13.51 -3.48 2.31
CA GLN A 50 14.75 -3.43 3.06
C GLN A 50 14.76 -4.38 4.25
N PHE A 51 13.64 -4.52 4.94
CA PHE A 51 13.49 -5.42 6.09
C PHE A 51 13.61 -6.89 5.66
N LEU A 52 12.83 -7.30 4.66
CA LEU A 52 12.90 -8.66 4.09
C LEU A 52 14.27 -8.98 3.53
N GLY A 53 14.88 -8.03 2.82
CA GLY A 53 16.24 -8.17 2.30
C GLY A 53 17.30 -8.33 3.39
N LYS A 54 17.07 -7.78 4.61
CA LYS A 54 17.95 -8.01 5.77
C LYS A 54 17.71 -9.39 6.37
N LEU A 55 16.46 -9.84 6.49
CA LEU A 55 16.12 -11.18 6.98
C LEU A 55 16.75 -12.27 6.10
N GLN A 56 16.59 -12.15 4.78
CA GLN A 56 17.14 -13.10 3.82
C GLN A 56 18.67 -13.18 3.88
N LYS A 57 19.36 -12.04 4.10
CA LYS A 57 20.82 -12.01 4.29
C LYS A 57 21.29 -12.73 5.56
N LEU A 58 20.40 -12.85 6.54
CA LEU A 58 20.66 -13.53 7.80
C LEU A 58 20.12 -14.98 7.79
N ASP A 59 19.60 -15.45 6.65
CA ASP A 59 18.91 -16.74 6.52
C ASP A 59 17.73 -16.90 7.50
N LEU A 60 17.06 -15.77 7.78
CA LEU A 60 15.88 -15.70 8.63
C LEU A 60 14.64 -15.57 7.75
N THR A 61 13.56 -16.25 8.14
CA THR A 61 12.23 -16.05 7.58
C THR A 61 11.41 -15.16 8.51
N LEU A 62 10.38 -14.50 7.97
CA LEU A 62 9.37 -13.88 8.80
C LEU A 62 8.78 -14.94 9.73
N SER A 63 8.68 -14.61 11.01
CA SER A 63 7.96 -15.46 11.96
C SER A 63 6.48 -15.27 11.69
N GLU A 64 5.80 -16.34 11.27
CA GLU A 64 4.34 -16.37 11.25
C GLU A 64 3.75 -16.29 12.67
N ALA A 65 4.57 -16.55 13.70
CA ALA A 65 4.19 -16.52 15.10
C ALA A 65 4.27 -15.14 15.76
N SER A 66 4.97 -14.14 15.17
CA SER A 66 5.17 -12.83 15.83
C SER A 66 4.12 -11.77 15.46
N GLY A 67 3.00 -12.17 14.87
CA GLY A 67 1.85 -11.28 14.60
C GLY A 67 2.04 -10.20 13.54
N TYR A 68 3.26 -9.86 13.14
CA TYR A 68 3.53 -8.81 12.16
C TYR A 68 3.60 -9.36 10.74
N VAL A 69 2.48 -9.29 10.01
CA VAL A 69 2.45 -9.47 8.55
C VAL A 69 2.52 -8.08 7.92
N PRO A 70 3.56 -7.74 7.15
CA PRO A 70 3.58 -6.46 6.45
C PRO A 70 2.34 -6.34 5.56
N ALA A 71 1.67 -5.18 5.55
CA ALA A 71 0.45 -4.96 4.76
C ALA A 71 0.59 -5.37 3.28
N SER A 72 1.78 -5.24 2.70
CA SER A 72 2.09 -5.72 1.34
C SER A 72 1.98 -7.25 1.12
N TYR A 73 1.73 -8.03 2.16
CA TYR A 73 1.54 -9.49 2.14
C TYR A 73 0.17 -9.92 2.66
N VAL A 74 -0.68 -8.98 3.09
CA VAL A 74 -2.03 -9.26 3.56
C VAL A 74 -2.99 -9.23 2.36
N PRO A 75 -3.68 -10.34 2.02
CA PRO A 75 -4.60 -10.38 0.88
C PRO A 75 -5.63 -9.24 0.88
N PHE A 76 -6.16 -8.91 2.06
CA PHE A 76 -7.08 -7.79 2.24
C PHE A 76 -6.46 -6.43 1.89
N ALA A 77 -5.24 -6.14 2.38
CA ALA A 77 -4.54 -4.90 2.05
C ALA A 77 -4.16 -4.80 0.56
N LEU A 78 -3.86 -5.94 -0.08
CA LEU A 78 -3.63 -6.01 -1.53
C LEU A 78 -4.90 -5.73 -2.32
N LEU A 79 -6.07 -6.18 -1.84
CA LEU A 79 -7.35 -5.83 -2.44
C LEU A 79 -7.59 -4.32 -2.32
N LEU A 80 -7.46 -3.75 -1.13
CA LEU A 80 -7.65 -2.30 -0.90
C LEU A 80 -6.75 -1.47 -1.83
N LYS A 81 -5.48 -1.87 -1.99
CA LYS A 81 -4.57 -1.22 -2.94
C LYS A 81 -5.05 -1.33 -4.40
N LYS A 82 -5.60 -2.47 -4.81
CA LYS A 82 -6.15 -2.65 -6.17
C LYS A 82 -7.39 -1.78 -6.40
N LEU A 83 -8.16 -1.55 -5.35
CA LEU A 83 -9.32 -0.66 -5.36
C LEU A 83 -8.94 0.83 -5.27
N ASP A 84 -7.64 1.15 -5.27
CA ASP A 84 -7.11 2.51 -5.13
C ASP A 84 -7.50 3.18 -3.79
N VAL A 85 -7.73 2.37 -2.74
CA VAL A 85 -7.94 2.88 -1.39
C VAL A 85 -6.64 3.55 -0.92
N PRO A 86 -6.70 4.81 -0.46
CA PRO A 86 -5.52 5.51 0.03
C PRO A 86 -4.78 4.75 1.14
N GLU A 87 -3.45 4.76 1.10
CA GLU A 87 -2.58 3.99 2.02
C GLU A 87 -2.90 4.32 3.50
N ASN A 88 -3.17 5.58 3.83
CA ASN A 88 -3.53 6.00 5.18
C ASN A 88 -4.91 5.46 5.65
N ILE A 89 -5.87 5.27 4.74
CA ILE A 89 -7.15 4.64 5.05
C ILE A 89 -6.94 3.13 5.22
N THR A 90 -6.14 2.53 4.35
CA THR A 90 -5.76 1.11 4.44
C THR A 90 -5.10 0.79 5.79
N GLU A 91 -4.12 1.59 6.21
CA GLU A 91 -3.44 1.43 7.50
C GLU A 91 -4.39 1.60 8.68
N ALA A 92 -5.23 2.63 8.67
CA ALA A 92 -6.21 2.88 9.72
C ALA A 92 -7.24 1.74 9.82
N LEU A 93 -7.68 1.21 8.68
CA LEU A 93 -8.61 0.09 8.61
C LEU A 93 -7.98 -1.21 9.15
N LEU A 94 -6.73 -1.52 8.77
CA LEU A 94 -6.04 -2.70 9.30
C LEU A 94 -5.87 -2.62 10.82
N GLN A 95 -5.48 -1.45 11.35
CA GLN A 95 -5.41 -1.23 12.79
C GLN A 95 -6.79 -1.38 13.46
N GLY A 96 -7.83 -0.79 12.87
CA GLY A 96 -9.19 -0.92 13.39
C GLY A 96 -9.68 -2.37 13.41
N ILE A 97 -9.35 -3.15 12.38
CA ILE A 97 -9.63 -4.59 12.32
C ILE A 97 -8.91 -5.34 13.45
N GLU A 98 -7.66 -5.01 13.75
CA GLU A 98 -6.93 -5.65 14.87
C GLU A 98 -7.62 -5.42 16.22
N GLU A 99 -8.21 -4.24 16.41
CA GLU A 99 -8.89 -3.82 17.64
C GLU A 99 -10.39 -4.18 17.68
N ALA A 100 -10.92 -4.79 16.61
CA ALA A 100 -12.36 -5.03 16.48
C ALA A 100 -12.88 -6.09 17.45
N GLU A 101 -13.99 -5.79 18.12
CA GLU A 101 -14.64 -6.71 19.08
C GLU A 101 -15.65 -7.67 18.42
N SER A 102 -16.01 -7.47 17.16
CA SER A 102 -17.02 -8.29 16.47
C SER A 102 -16.89 -8.28 14.95
N GLU A 103 -17.40 -9.32 14.29
CA GLU A 103 -17.50 -9.37 12.83
C GLU A 103 -18.36 -8.23 12.25
N GLU A 104 -19.38 -7.78 12.98
CA GLU A 104 -20.23 -6.65 12.55
C GLU A 104 -19.42 -5.35 12.53
N SER A 105 -18.58 -5.14 13.54
CA SER A 105 -17.66 -3.99 13.58
C SER A 105 -16.70 -3.99 12.40
N VAL A 106 -16.13 -5.16 12.07
CA VAL A 106 -15.24 -5.33 10.91
C VAL A 106 -15.94 -4.93 9.61
N ARG A 107 -17.12 -5.50 9.33
CA ARG A 107 -17.89 -5.16 8.12
C ARG A 107 -18.22 -3.67 8.05
N GLY A 108 -18.64 -3.08 9.17
CA GLY A 108 -18.93 -1.65 9.28
C GLY A 108 -17.71 -0.77 9.00
N MET A 109 -16.53 -1.15 9.50
CA MET A 109 -15.28 -0.43 9.22
C MET A 109 -14.87 -0.51 7.75
N ILE A 110 -15.07 -1.67 7.10
CA ILE A 110 -14.78 -1.85 5.67
C ILE A 110 -15.67 -0.94 4.83
N GLY A 111 -16.99 -0.95 5.10
CA GLY A 111 -17.93 -0.05 4.42
C GLY A 111 -17.57 1.42 4.61
N ALA A 112 -17.27 1.84 5.84
CA ALA A 112 -16.87 3.21 6.15
C ALA A 112 -15.55 3.62 5.46
N ALA A 113 -14.59 2.71 5.33
CA ALA A 113 -13.33 2.97 4.65
C ALA A 113 -13.50 3.13 3.15
N LEU A 114 -14.33 2.30 2.52
CA LEU A 114 -14.67 2.41 1.09
C LEU A 114 -15.45 3.71 0.81
N GLU A 115 -16.43 4.04 1.65
CA GLU A 115 -17.16 5.31 1.57
C GLU A 115 -16.21 6.51 1.72
N ALA A 116 -15.29 6.48 2.68
CA ALA A 116 -14.30 7.54 2.89
C ALA A 116 -13.31 7.68 1.71
N ALA A 117 -13.11 6.61 0.94
CA ALA A 117 -12.27 6.59 -0.25
C ALA A 117 -13.06 6.92 -1.54
N ASP A 118 -14.36 7.21 -1.46
CA ASP A 118 -15.24 7.44 -2.61
C ASP A 118 -15.26 6.25 -3.59
N ILE A 119 -15.21 5.03 -3.04
CA ILE A 119 -15.24 3.77 -3.79
C ILE A 119 -16.63 3.15 -3.63
N ASP A 120 -17.33 3.01 -4.75
CA ASP A 120 -18.61 2.31 -4.85
C ASP A 120 -18.35 0.93 -5.45
N LEU A 121 -18.63 -0.12 -4.69
CA LEU A 121 -18.45 -1.51 -5.10
C LEU A 121 -19.80 -2.15 -5.39
N GLU A 122 -19.83 -3.10 -6.33
CA GLU A 122 -21.00 -3.97 -6.46
C GLU A 122 -21.13 -4.88 -5.23
N ASP A 123 -22.36 -5.35 -4.92
CA ASP A 123 -22.63 -6.18 -3.73
C ASP A 123 -21.70 -7.41 -3.63
N GLU A 124 -21.34 -8.01 -4.77
CA GLU A 124 -20.41 -9.16 -4.82
C GLU A 124 -18.98 -8.77 -4.45
N GLU A 125 -18.49 -7.63 -4.93
CA GLU A 125 -17.16 -7.11 -4.64
C GLU A 125 -17.04 -6.64 -3.19
N LEU A 126 -18.12 -6.04 -2.65
CA LEU A 126 -18.21 -5.69 -1.25
C LEU A 126 -18.14 -6.93 -0.36
N HIS A 127 -18.87 -7.99 -0.72
CA HIS A 127 -18.81 -9.25 0.02
C HIS A 127 -17.42 -9.90 -0.03
N GLU A 128 -16.71 -9.84 -1.16
CA GLU A 128 -15.31 -10.31 -1.23
C GLU A 128 -14.40 -9.50 -0.28
N ALA A 129 -14.57 -8.17 -0.25
CA ALA A 129 -13.82 -7.32 0.66
C ALA A 129 -14.11 -7.63 2.14
N GLU A 130 -15.39 -7.82 2.48
CA GLU A 130 -15.83 -8.22 3.81
C GLU A 130 -15.25 -9.57 4.23
N ASP A 131 -15.32 -10.58 3.36
CA ASP A 131 -14.82 -11.92 3.65
C ASP A 131 -13.30 -11.92 3.92
N LEU A 132 -12.54 -11.18 3.12
CA LEU A 132 -11.10 -11.02 3.32
C LEU A 132 -10.79 -10.27 4.62
N GLY A 133 -11.50 -9.18 4.91
CA GLY A 133 -11.32 -8.44 6.16
C GLY A 133 -11.65 -9.28 7.40
N LEU A 134 -12.68 -10.13 7.32
CA LEU A 134 -13.05 -11.08 8.37
C LEU A 134 -12.04 -12.21 8.53
N GLU A 135 -11.46 -12.70 7.43
CA GLU A 135 -10.38 -13.69 7.49
C GLU A 135 -9.19 -13.12 8.26
N GLU A 136 -8.79 -11.88 7.98
CA GLU A 136 -7.73 -11.21 8.72
C GLU A 136 -8.08 -10.99 10.18
N TRP A 137 -9.32 -10.56 10.48
CA TRP A 137 -9.78 -10.43 11.87
C TRP A 137 -9.70 -11.76 12.63
N ARG A 138 -10.18 -12.86 12.04
CA ARG A 138 -10.14 -14.20 12.65
C ARG A 138 -8.70 -14.66 12.91
N LYS A 139 -7.76 -14.35 12.01
CA LYS A 139 -6.32 -14.59 12.24
C LYS A 139 -5.82 -13.78 13.44
N VAL A 140 -6.22 -12.51 13.58
CA VAL A 140 -5.86 -11.69 14.74
C VAL A 140 -6.39 -12.30 16.03
N GLN A 141 -7.68 -12.61 16.09
CA GLN A 141 -8.31 -13.18 17.30
C GLN A 141 -7.67 -14.50 17.71
N GLY A 142 -7.42 -15.39 16.74
CA GLY A 142 -6.76 -16.67 17.00
C GLY A 142 -5.31 -16.54 17.50
N ARG A 143 -4.64 -15.40 17.30
CA ARG A 143 -3.32 -15.09 17.89
C ARG A 143 -3.45 -14.59 19.32
N ASN A 144 -4.39 -13.68 19.59
CA ASN A 144 -4.62 -13.14 20.93
C ASN A 144 -4.94 -14.26 21.94
N GLU A 145 -5.72 -15.26 21.51
CA GLU A 145 -6.04 -16.45 22.33
C GLU A 145 -4.84 -17.37 22.63
N GLN A 146 -3.75 -17.30 21.84
CA GLN A 146 -2.54 -18.12 22.05
C GLN A 146 -1.50 -17.42 22.94
N GLU A 147 -1.64 -16.12 23.16
CA GLU A 147 -0.74 -15.29 23.97
C GLU A 147 -1.22 -15.10 25.42
N GLU A 148 -2.45 -15.50 25.75
CA GLU A 148 -3.02 -15.58 27.11
C GLU A 148 -2.78 -16.93 27.80
#